data_AF-A0AAV2BIA2-F1
#
_entry.id   AF-A0AAV2BIA2-F1
#
_cell.length_a   1.000
_cell.length_b   1.000
_cell.length_c   1.000
_cell.angle_alpha   90.00
_cell.angle_beta   90.00
_cell.angle_gamma   90.00
#
_symmetry.space_group_name_H-M   'P 1'
#
loop_
_entity.id
_entity.type
_entity.pdbx_description
1 polymer ?
#
loop_
_entity_poly.entity_id
_entity_poly.type
_entity_poly.pdbx_seq_one_letter_code
_entity_poly.pdbx_strand_id
1 'polypeptide(L)'
;MATATEKAHWVGWYFESKSITTVQRKFRNMFKENPSSRNSILVWHEKFLETGSVLDKERSGGPRRSDETVQGIREAFARSPTQSISRTSRELGVARSTVHDVLRKRLSFHPYKVLLLLALNPGVLNRRFNFAIDMLERADADFLLKIIFIDEATFHLSSTVNS
;
A
#
# COMPACT_ATOMS: atom_id res chain seq x y z
N MET A 1 11.77 9.11 22.37
CA MET A 1 12.77 9.84 21.58
C MET A 1 12.40 11.30 21.62
N ALA A 2 13.36 12.22 21.81
CA ALA A 2 13.06 13.65 21.94
C ALA A 2 12.48 14.23 20.65
N THR A 3 11.45 15.06 20.78
CA THR A 3 10.78 15.72 19.64
C THR A 3 11.66 16.83 19.05
N ALA A 4 11.37 17.27 17.82
CA ALA A 4 12.16 18.32 17.15
C ALA A 4 12.13 19.65 17.93
N THR A 5 10.99 19.97 18.55
CA THR A 5 10.80 21.15 19.40
C THR A 5 11.61 21.04 20.69
N GLU A 6 11.60 19.88 21.34
CA GLU A 6 12.46 19.63 22.49
C GLU A 6 13.94 19.77 22.13
N LYS A 7 14.39 19.16 21.01
CA LYS A 7 15.78 19.30 20.50
C LYS A 7 16.16 20.76 20.30
N ALA A 8 15.26 21.60 19.79
CA ALA A 8 15.49 23.03 19.63
C ALA A 8 15.67 23.75 20.98
N HIS A 9 14.85 23.44 21.99
CA HIS A 9 15.02 23.98 23.35
C HIS A 9 16.35 23.55 23.98
N TRP A 10 16.74 22.28 23.82
CA TRP A 10 18.02 21.76 24.30
C TRP A 10 19.20 22.55 23.73
N VAL A 11 19.23 22.71 22.41
CA VAL A 11 20.30 23.43 21.71
C VAL A 11 20.28 24.92 22.06
N GLY A 12 19.12 25.58 22.06
CA GLY A 12 19.00 27.00 22.35
C GLY A 12 19.46 27.37 23.76
N TRP A 13 19.00 26.64 24.78
CA TRP A 13 19.44 26.88 26.16
C TRP A 13 20.89 26.51 26.40
N TYR A 14 21.41 25.49 25.71
CA TYR A 14 22.83 25.15 25.81
C TYR A 14 23.69 26.22 25.14
N PHE A 15 23.23 26.82 24.04
CA PHE A 15 23.89 27.93 23.39
C PHE A 15 24.02 29.15 24.32
N GLU A 16 22.94 29.49 25.04
CA GLU A 16 22.89 30.59 26.00
C GLU A 16 23.71 30.33 27.28
N SER A 17 23.55 29.16 27.90
CA SER A 17 24.09 28.90 29.24
C SER A 17 25.43 28.20 29.26
N LYS A 18 25.83 27.54 28.16
CA LYS A 18 27.01 26.65 28.05
C LYS A 18 27.11 25.60 29.16
N SER A 19 25.99 25.28 29.82
CA SER A 19 25.95 24.45 31.04
C SER A 19 24.85 23.39 30.94
N ILE A 20 25.25 22.13 30.78
CA ILE A 20 24.30 21.00 30.63
C ILE A 20 23.36 20.89 31.84
N THR A 21 23.87 21.05 33.07
CA THR A 21 23.06 20.97 34.29
C THR A 21 21.98 22.05 34.32
N THR A 22 22.30 23.26 33.85
CA THR A 22 21.35 24.37 33.75
C THR A 22 20.26 24.07 32.72
N VAL A 23 20.63 23.53 31.56
CA VAL A 23 19.70 23.14 30.51
C VAL A 23 18.76 22.02 30.97
N GLN A 24 19.30 20.96 31.59
CA GLN A 24 18.53 19.86 32.14
C GLN A 24 17.56 20.32 33.23
N ARG A 25 17.97 21.28 34.06
CA ARG A 25 17.10 21.89 35.08
C ARG A 25 16.00 22.75 34.45
N LYS A 26 16.31 23.59 33.45
CA LYS A 26 15.31 24.37 32.69
C LYS A 26 14.26 23.45 32.07
N PHE A 27 14.70 22.34 31.46
CA PHE A 27 13.80 21.36 30.86
C PHE A 27 12.88 20.68 31.88
N ARG A 28 13.43 20.17 32.99
CA ARG A 28 12.62 19.58 34.07
C ARG A 28 11.58 20.57 34.60
N ASN A 29 11.94 21.85 34.71
CA ASN A 29 11.04 22.87 35.22
C ASN A 29 9.87 23.14 34.27
N MET A 30 10.13 23.24 32.95
CA MET A 30 9.09 23.51 31.95
C MET A 30 8.24 22.28 31.62
N PHE A 31 8.86 21.14 31.33
CA PHE A 31 8.16 19.97 30.79
C PHE A 31 7.83 18.90 31.84
N LYS A 32 8.36 19.02 33.06
CA LYS A 32 8.17 18.04 34.16
C LYS A 32 8.59 16.60 33.81
N GLU A 33 9.41 16.44 32.79
CA GLU A 33 9.92 15.15 32.32
C GLU A 33 11.42 14.97 32.59
N ASN A 34 11.88 13.72 32.48
CA ASN A 34 13.29 13.40 32.60
C ASN A 34 14.09 14.03 31.44
N PRO A 35 15.18 14.75 31.75
CA PRO A 35 15.95 15.45 30.75
C PRO A 35 16.75 14.47 29.88
N SER A 36 17.08 14.89 28.66
CA SER A 36 17.96 14.13 27.78
C SER A 36 19.38 14.01 28.33
N SER A 37 20.08 12.96 27.90
CA SER A 37 21.46 12.70 28.33
C SER A 37 22.42 13.81 27.88
N ARG A 38 23.51 13.99 28.63
CA ARG A 38 24.59 14.92 28.29
C ARG A 38 25.07 14.75 26.84
N ASN A 39 25.33 13.51 26.43
CA ASN A 39 25.86 13.21 25.10
C ASN A 39 24.85 13.57 24.01
N SER A 40 23.56 13.30 24.22
CA SER A 40 22.51 13.66 23.27
C SER A 40 22.45 15.18 23.03
N ILE A 41 22.53 15.97 24.10
CA ILE A 41 22.49 17.44 24.02
C ILE A 41 23.70 17.98 23.24
N LEU A 42 24.90 17.43 23.51
CA LEU A 42 26.13 17.83 22.80
C LEU A 42 26.07 17.46 21.32
N VAL A 43 25.64 16.24 20.99
CA VAL A 43 25.48 15.78 19.60
C VAL A 43 24.48 16.66 18.83
N TRP A 44 23.37 17.06 19.45
CA TRP A 44 22.41 17.95 18.79
C TRP A 44 22.97 19.37 18.61
N HIS A 45 23.72 19.87 19.58
CA HIS A 45 24.36 21.19 19.47
C HIS A 45 25.43 21.21 18.37
N GLU A 46 26.31 20.21 18.33
CA GLU A 46 27.33 20.09 17.28
C GLU A 46 26.69 19.96 15.90
N LYS A 47 25.70 19.07 15.76
CA LYS A 47 24.95 18.91 14.52
C LYS A 47 24.26 20.21 14.08
N PHE A 48 23.72 20.97 15.02
CA PHE A 48 23.10 22.25 14.72
C PHE A 48 24.13 23.28 14.24
N LEU A 49 25.33 23.32 14.83
CA LEU A 49 26.41 24.19 14.35
C LEU A 49 26.89 23.81 12.94
N GLU A 50 26.94 22.52 12.62
CA GLU A 50 27.38 22.04 11.30
C GLU A 50 26.34 22.25 10.20
N THR A 51 25.06 21.99 10.49
CA THR A 51 24.00 21.88 9.47
C THR A 51 22.88 22.91 9.60
N GLY A 52 22.85 23.70 10.68
CA GLY A 52 21.76 24.61 11.00
C GLY A 52 20.44 23.91 11.39
N SER A 53 20.44 22.58 11.55
CA SER A 53 19.23 21.79 11.77
C SER A 53 19.38 20.78 12.91
N VAL A 54 18.31 20.66 13.70
CA VAL A 54 18.16 19.62 14.74
C VAL A 54 17.36 18.40 14.26
N LEU A 55 16.84 18.44 13.03
CA LEU A 55 16.04 17.36 12.45
C LEU A 55 16.92 16.13 12.19
N ASP A 56 16.36 14.94 12.39
CA ASP A 56 17.08 13.70 12.10
C ASP A 56 17.47 13.65 10.61
N LYS A 57 18.66 13.11 10.32
CA LYS A 57 19.09 12.93 8.94
C LYS A 57 18.11 11.96 8.27
N GLU A 58 17.84 12.16 6.98
CA GLU A 58 17.09 11.17 6.21
C GLU A 58 17.77 9.81 6.39
N ARG A 59 16.98 8.83 6.83
CA ARG A 59 17.47 7.47 6.92
C ARG A 59 17.58 6.95 5.51
N SER A 60 18.78 6.51 5.12
CA SER A 60 18.89 5.62 3.97
C SER A 60 18.04 4.39 4.30
N GLY A 61 16.95 4.21 3.54
CA GLY A 61 16.12 3.02 3.68
C GLY A 61 16.95 1.74 3.49
N GLY A 62 16.37 0.60 3.85
CA GLY A 62 17.00 -0.69 3.54
C GLY A 62 17.32 -0.84 2.04
N PRO A 63 18.21 -1.77 1.68
CA PRO A 63 18.66 -1.96 0.30
C PRO A 63 17.46 -2.04 -0.67
N ARG A 64 17.47 -1.20 -1.70
CA ARG A 64 16.51 -1.34 -2.81
C ARG A 64 16.83 -2.65 -3.53
N ARG A 65 15.78 -3.40 -3.90
CA ARG A 65 15.95 -4.62 -4.71
C ARG A 65 16.48 -4.23 -6.10
N SER A 66 17.24 -5.12 -6.74
CA SER A 66 17.75 -4.84 -8.08
C SER A 66 16.59 -4.67 -9.07
N ASP A 67 16.75 -3.70 -9.97
CA ASP A 67 15.75 -3.42 -11.01
C ASP A 67 15.57 -4.63 -11.95
N GLU A 68 16.65 -5.40 -12.16
CA GLU A 68 16.62 -6.68 -12.88
C GLU A 68 15.63 -7.68 -12.30
N THR A 69 15.62 -7.84 -10.96
CA THR A 69 14.67 -8.75 -10.29
C THR A 69 13.23 -8.28 -10.47
N VAL A 70 13.01 -6.98 -10.36
CA VAL A 70 11.67 -6.38 -10.52
C VAL A 70 11.18 -6.59 -11.96
N GLN A 71 12.06 -6.39 -12.93
CA GLN A 71 11.75 -6.57 -14.34
C GLN A 71 11.47 -8.03 -14.69
N GLY A 72 12.28 -8.98 -14.20
CA GLY A 72 12.03 -10.41 -14.40
C GLY A 72 10.70 -10.88 -13.82
N ILE A 73 10.31 -10.36 -12.64
CA ILE A 73 8.98 -10.63 -12.07
C ILE A 73 7.88 -10.02 -12.94
N ARG A 74 8.04 -8.77 -13.40
CA ARG A 74 7.06 -8.11 -14.28
C ARG A 74 6.84 -8.92 -15.56
N GLU A 75 7.91 -9.38 -16.20
CA GLU A 75 7.84 -10.15 -17.44
C GLU A 75 7.19 -11.52 -17.24
N ALA A 76 7.48 -12.20 -16.13
CA ALA A 76 6.84 -13.47 -15.80
C ALA A 76 5.30 -13.33 -15.70
N PHE A 77 4.83 -12.32 -14.96
CA PHE A 77 3.39 -12.08 -14.80
C PHE A 77 2.74 -11.44 -16.03
N ALA A 78 3.48 -10.72 -16.87
CA ALA A 78 3.00 -10.25 -18.17
C ALA A 78 2.77 -11.43 -19.14
N ARG A 79 3.64 -12.44 -19.11
CA ARG A 79 3.51 -13.66 -19.92
C ARG A 79 2.38 -14.57 -19.43
N SER A 80 2.21 -14.69 -18.12
CA SER A 80 1.18 -15.52 -17.51
C SER A 80 0.59 -14.82 -16.27
N PRO A 81 -0.50 -14.05 -16.43
CA PRO A 81 -1.13 -13.33 -15.32
C PRO A 81 -1.67 -14.24 -14.21
N THR A 82 -1.95 -15.51 -14.53
CA THR A 82 -2.49 -16.53 -13.61
C THR A 82 -1.38 -17.31 -12.89
N GLN A 83 -0.11 -17.00 -13.14
CA GLN A 83 1.00 -17.70 -12.53
C GLN A 83 1.03 -17.49 -11.00
N SER A 84 1.36 -18.55 -10.26
CA SER A 84 1.47 -18.45 -8.80
C SER A 84 2.81 -17.85 -8.37
N ILE A 85 2.79 -17.11 -7.27
CA ILE A 85 3.99 -16.54 -6.61
C ILE A 85 5.03 -17.63 -6.34
N SER A 86 4.60 -18.81 -5.91
CA SER A 86 5.47 -19.96 -5.64
C SER A 86 6.18 -20.45 -6.89
N ARG A 87 5.49 -20.47 -8.04
CA ARG A 87 6.08 -20.89 -9.31
C ARG A 87 7.09 -19.86 -9.80
N THR A 88 6.73 -18.58 -9.82
CA THR A 88 7.65 -17.50 -10.23
C THR A 88 8.90 -17.43 -9.33
N SER A 89 8.72 -17.68 -8.02
CA SER A 89 9.83 -17.78 -7.07
C SER A 89 10.83 -18.87 -7.45
N ARG A 90 10.35 -20.06 -7.83
CA ARG A 90 11.21 -21.17 -8.27
C ARG A 90 11.88 -20.89 -9.62
N GLU A 91 11.14 -20.32 -10.56
CA GLU A 91 11.65 -20.03 -11.91
C GLU A 91 12.74 -18.94 -11.90
N LEU A 92 12.59 -17.91 -11.06
CA LEU A 92 13.54 -16.81 -10.97
C LEU A 92 14.61 -17.01 -9.88
N GLY A 93 14.52 -18.06 -9.07
CA GLY A 93 15.43 -18.27 -7.93
C GLY A 93 15.30 -17.21 -6.81
N VAL A 94 14.15 -16.54 -6.73
CA VAL A 94 13.91 -15.43 -5.79
C VAL A 94 12.99 -15.89 -4.67
N ALA A 95 13.20 -15.41 -3.44
CA ALA A 95 12.34 -15.76 -2.30
C ALA A 95 10.87 -15.32 -2.53
N ARG A 96 9.90 -16.16 -2.14
CA ARG A 96 8.45 -15.92 -2.30
C ARG A 96 7.99 -14.56 -1.73
N SER A 97 8.51 -14.18 -0.56
CA SER A 97 8.21 -12.89 0.07
C SER A 97 8.63 -11.70 -0.80
N THR A 98 9.75 -11.84 -1.52
CA THR A 98 10.26 -10.81 -2.42
C THR A 98 9.35 -10.66 -3.63
N VAL A 99 8.92 -11.78 -4.24
CA VAL A 99 7.97 -11.76 -5.37
C VAL A 99 6.67 -11.09 -4.93
N HIS A 100 6.13 -11.45 -3.77
CA HIS A 100 4.93 -10.82 -3.22
C HIS A 100 5.11 -9.31 -2.96
N ASP A 101 6.21 -8.91 -2.33
CA ASP A 101 6.51 -7.49 -2.06
C ASP A 101 6.66 -6.67 -3.35
N VAL A 102 7.32 -7.23 -4.37
CA VAL A 102 7.48 -6.57 -5.66
C VAL A 102 6.11 -6.38 -6.33
N LEU A 103 5.28 -7.43 -6.38
CA LEU A 103 3.93 -7.35 -6.94
C LEU A 103 3.09 -6.27 -6.24
N ARG A 104 3.12 -6.23 -4.90
CA ARG A 104 2.26 -5.32 -4.12
C ARG A 104 2.78 -3.88 -4.01
N LYS A 105 4.07 -3.70 -3.76
CA LYS A 105 4.66 -2.40 -3.38
C LYS A 105 5.36 -1.69 -4.54
N ARG A 106 5.78 -2.42 -5.58
CA ARG A 106 6.52 -1.85 -6.73
C ARG A 106 5.69 -1.85 -8.00
N LEU A 107 4.99 -2.93 -8.29
CA LEU A 107 4.17 -3.08 -9.49
C LEU A 107 2.71 -2.70 -9.27
N SER A 108 2.26 -2.59 -8.01
CA SER A 108 0.88 -2.27 -7.65
C SER A 108 -0.15 -3.22 -8.27
N PHE A 109 0.18 -4.51 -8.34
CA PHE A 109 -0.73 -5.54 -8.83
C PHE A 109 -1.78 -5.88 -7.76
N HIS A 110 -2.99 -6.12 -8.24
CA HIS A 110 -4.15 -6.45 -7.41
C HIS A 110 -4.53 -7.92 -7.65
N PRO A 111 -4.92 -8.67 -6.61
CA PRO A 111 -5.41 -10.03 -6.78
C PRO A 111 -6.60 -10.04 -7.74
N TYR A 112 -6.57 -10.97 -8.68
CA TYR A 112 -7.72 -11.20 -9.54
C TYR A 112 -8.86 -11.82 -8.73
N LYS A 113 -10.06 -11.24 -8.84
CA LYS A 113 -11.27 -11.80 -8.23
C LYS A 113 -11.83 -12.86 -9.19
N VAL A 114 -11.75 -14.13 -8.79
CA VAL A 114 -12.31 -15.23 -9.58
C VAL A 114 -13.83 -15.07 -9.63
N LEU A 115 -14.35 -14.92 -10.85
CA LEU A 115 -15.79 -14.91 -11.13
C LEU A 115 -16.13 -16.19 -11.89
N LEU A 116 -17.05 -16.98 -11.35
CA LEU A 116 -17.57 -18.14 -12.06
C LEU A 116 -18.55 -17.65 -13.12
N LEU A 117 -18.18 -17.81 -14.39
CA LEU A 117 -19.00 -17.45 -15.53
C LEU A 117 -19.35 -18.71 -16.32
N LEU A 118 -20.54 -18.71 -16.94
CA LEU A 118 -20.91 -19.74 -17.89
C LEU A 118 -19.99 -19.65 -19.12
N ALA A 119 -19.42 -20.78 -19.54
CA ALA A 119 -18.61 -20.85 -20.74
C ALA A 119 -19.45 -20.48 -21.98
N LEU A 120 -19.02 -19.45 -22.69
CA LEU A 120 -19.68 -18.97 -23.91
C LEU A 120 -19.10 -19.68 -25.13
N ASN A 121 -19.92 -20.49 -25.79
CA ASN A 121 -19.57 -21.02 -27.11
C ASN A 121 -19.63 -19.90 -28.16
N PRO A 122 -18.79 -19.91 -29.22
CA PRO A 122 -18.75 -18.83 -30.23
C PRO A 122 -20.13 -18.53 -30.86
N GLY A 123 -20.93 -19.56 -31.14
CA GLY A 123 -22.28 -19.37 -31.68
C GLY A 123 -23.28 -18.75 -30.69
N VAL A 124 -23.08 -18.91 -29.37
CA VAL A 124 -23.87 -18.22 -28.34
C VAL A 124 -23.40 -16.77 -28.21
N LEU A 125 -22.09 -16.53 -28.28
CA LEU A 125 -21.51 -15.19 -28.24
C LEU A 125 -22.09 -14.30 -29.34
N ASN A 126 -22.09 -14.77 -30.59
CA ASN A 126 -22.64 -14.01 -31.72
C ASN A 126 -24.14 -13.73 -31.57
N ARG A 127 -24.92 -14.71 -31.08
CA ARG A 127 -26.36 -14.52 -30.81
C ARG A 127 -26.60 -13.48 -29.72
N ARG A 128 -25.85 -13.53 -28.62
CA ARG A 128 -25.95 -12.54 -27.53
C ARG A 128 -25.54 -11.15 -27.99
N PHE A 129 -24.49 -11.05 -28.81
CA PHE A 129 -24.02 -9.78 -29.34
C PHE A 129 -25.06 -9.14 -30.28
N ASN A 130 -25.59 -9.90 -31.23
CA ASN A 130 -26.62 -9.42 -32.15
C ASN A 130 -27.90 -9.02 -31.41
N PHE A 131 -28.32 -9.82 -30.40
CA PHE A 131 -29.44 -9.48 -29.54
C PHE A 131 -29.20 -8.17 -28.77
N ALA A 132 -27.99 -7.97 -28.22
CA ALA A 132 -27.66 -6.74 -27.50
C ALA A 132 -27.70 -5.50 -28.41
N ILE A 133 -27.21 -5.61 -29.65
CA ILE A 133 -27.31 -4.52 -30.64
C ILE A 133 -28.78 -4.24 -30.98
N ASP A 134 -29.55 -5.27 -31.31
CA ASP A 134 -30.98 -5.11 -31.66
C ASP A 134 -31.79 -4.50 -30.51
N MET A 135 -31.52 -4.92 -29.26
CA MET A 135 -32.14 -4.30 -28.09
C MET A 135 -31.67 -2.86 -27.88
N LEU A 136 -30.40 -2.54 -28.13
CA LEU A 136 -29.88 -1.17 -27.98
C LEU A 136 -30.55 -0.21 -28.98
N GLU A 137 -30.78 -0.63 -30.22
CA GLU A 137 -31.45 0.17 -31.24
C GLU A 137 -32.94 0.40 -30.93
N ARG A 138 -33.58 -0.56 -30.25
CA ARG A 138 -35.01 -0.51 -29.90
C ARG A 138 -35.30 0.06 -28.51
N ALA A 139 -34.29 0.17 -27.65
CA ALA A 139 -34.45 0.59 -26.25
C ALA A 139 -34.68 2.10 -26.13
N ASP A 140 -35.88 2.54 -26.51
CA ASP A 140 -36.43 3.83 -26.09
C ASP A 140 -37.29 3.69 -24.82
N ALA A 141 -37.67 4.84 -24.24
CA ALA A 141 -38.42 4.86 -22.98
C ALA A 141 -39.78 4.15 -23.08
N ASP A 142 -40.44 4.25 -24.24
CA ASP A 142 -41.77 3.66 -24.47
C ASP A 142 -41.72 2.15 -24.68
N PHE A 143 -40.64 1.65 -25.30
CA PHE A 143 -40.40 0.23 -25.48
C PHE A 143 -40.14 -0.47 -24.14
N LEU A 144 -39.29 0.12 -23.30
CA LEU A 144 -38.95 -0.48 -22.00
C LEU A 144 -40.16 -0.62 -21.07
N LEU A 145 -41.12 0.31 -21.13
CA LEU A 145 -42.36 0.25 -20.36
C LEU A 145 -43.31 -0.89 -20.80
N LYS A 146 -43.10 -1.47 -21.98
CA LYS A 146 -43.92 -2.57 -22.53
C LYS A 146 -43.32 -3.95 -22.27
N ILE A 147 -42.14 -4.04 -21.65
CA ILE A 147 -41.46 -5.30 -21.37
C ILE A 147 -41.82 -5.78 -19.97
N ILE A 148 -42.20 -7.05 -19.86
CA ILE A 148 -42.35 -7.76 -18.59
C ILE A 148 -41.35 -8.92 -18.60
N PHE A 149 -40.44 -8.93 -17.63
CA PHE A 149 -39.50 -10.04 -17.42
C PHE A 149 -40.07 -11.03 -16.41
N ILE A 150 -39.97 -12.32 -16.72
CA ILE A 150 -40.35 -13.42 -15.84
C ILE A 150 -39.18 -14.39 -15.82
N ASP A 151 -38.83 -14.90 -14.64
CA ASP A 151 -37.80 -15.92 -14.45
C ASP A 151 -38.27 -16.95 -13.41
N GLU A 152 -37.75 -18.16 -13.50
CA GLU A 152 -38.05 -19.25 -12.58
C GLU A 152 -36.85 -19.51 -11.67
N ALA A 153 -37.07 -19.45 -10.35
CA ALA A 153 -36.04 -19.74 -9.36
C ALA A 153 -36.42 -20.98 -8.54
N THR A 154 -35.52 -21.94 -8.46
CA THR A 154 -35.68 -23.14 -7.63
C THR A 154 -35.27 -22.85 -6.20
N PHE A 155 -36.17 -23.07 -5.23
CA PHE A 155 -35.89 -22.94 -3.80
C PHE A 155 -35.85 -24.32 -3.14
N HIS A 156 -34.85 -24.55 -2.29
CA HIS A 156 -34.78 -25.75 -1.48
C HIS A 156 -35.54 -25.54 -0.15
N LEU A 157 -36.36 -26.51 0.24
CA LEU A 157 -37.20 -26.45 1.47
C LEU A 157 -36.40 -26.63 2.77
N SER A 158 -35.11 -26.95 2.69
CA SER A 158 -34.22 -27.04 3.85
C SER A 158 -33.77 -25.63 4.27
N SER A 159 -34.12 -25.22 5.49
CA SER A 159 -33.92 -23.89 6.07
C SER A 159 -32.46 -23.43 6.30
N THR A 160 -31.49 -23.97 5.57
CA THR A 160 -30.11 -23.46 5.57
C THR A 160 -29.91 -22.56 4.36
N VAL A 161 -30.57 -21.42 4.35
CA VAL A 161 -30.30 -20.33 3.40
C VAL A 161 -30.13 -19.05 4.21
N ASN A 162 -28.91 -18.51 4.20
CA ASN A 162 -28.40 -17.29 4.84
C ASN A 162 -27.77 -17.46 6.23
N SER A 163 -26.49 -17.84 6.23
CA SER A 163 -25.46 -17.33 7.14
C SER A 163 -24.24 -16.92 6.33
#